data_AF-A0A7K5UIU9-F1
#
_entry.id   AF-A0A7K5UIU9-F1
#
_cell.length_a   1.000
_cell.length_b   1.000
_cell.length_c   1.000
_cell.angle_alpha   90.00
_cell.angle_beta   90.00
_cell.angle_gamma   90.00
#
_symmetry.space_group_name_H-M   'P 1'
#
loop_
_entity.id
_entity.type
_entity.pdbx_description
1 polymer ?
#
loop_
_entity_poly.entity_id
_entity_poly.type
_entity_poly.pdbx_seq_one_letter_code
_entity_poly.pdbx_strand_id
1 'polypeptide(L)'
;LLLEYEAVHPQFPDGPESKQESVSLEAGILQPLGMEQFNSAPAADTVDQQSLPIAEAAPSPEPPDPKTCSPREYLEFYIFPVLLPGLAELLHEAEKEKCFEGRRTKFIASDFLTEWLYNKNPKRKDESFTEFFSIPFVKDWLKDHPRPPIPLSLLLSEEEASIIIQSFWRGYRVRCDSEIQELRQWQKKLREEKHINKVVKQFWTKQEAK
;
A
#
# COMPACT_ATOMS: atom_id res chain seq x y z
N LEU A 1 40.32 12.21 24.96
CA LEU A 1 39.58 13.29 24.27
C LEU A 1 38.14 12.83 24.13
N LEU A 2 37.33 13.10 25.16
CA LEU A 2 35.88 12.87 25.15
C LEU A 2 35.28 14.10 24.47
N LEU A 3 34.77 13.93 23.25
CA LEU A 3 33.89 14.91 22.62
C LEU A 3 32.56 14.86 23.38
N GLU A 4 32.30 15.90 24.17
CA GLU A 4 30.96 16.20 24.66
C GLU A 4 30.08 16.45 23.43
N TYR A 5 29.21 15.49 23.11
CA TYR A 5 28.15 15.70 22.15
C TYR A 5 27.09 16.53 22.88
N GLU A 6 27.21 17.85 22.78
CA GLU A 6 26.10 18.76 23.09
C GLU A 6 24.90 18.30 22.27
N ALA A 7 23.86 17.86 22.96
CA ALA A 7 22.58 17.60 22.33
C ALA A 7 22.04 18.94 21.83
N VAL A 8 22.32 19.26 20.56
CA VAL A 8 21.69 20.36 19.86
C VAL A 8 20.19 20.19 20.03
N HIS A 9 19.57 21.04 20.85
CA HIS A 9 18.13 21.18 20.89
C HIS A 9 17.70 21.53 19.47
N PRO A 10 16.74 20.80 18.87
CA PRO A 10 16.13 21.26 17.63
C PRO A 10 15.50 22.62 17.93
N GLN A 11 16.10 23.69 17.42
CA GLN A 11 15.54 25.02 17.53
C GLN A 11 14.36 25.08 16.56
N PHE A 12 13.16 25.06 17.12
CA PHE A 12 11.93 25.26 16.34
C PHE A 12 11.91 26.73 15.89
N PRO A 13 11.54 27.04 14.64
CA PRO A 13 11.19 28.40 14.28
C PRO A 13 9.98 28.82 15.13
N ASP A 14 10.12 29.93 15.85
CA ASP A 14 9.04 30.51 16.63
C ASP A 14 7.81 30.68 15.74
N GLY A 15 6.73 30.00 16.09
CA GLY A 15 5.43 30.28 15.51
C GLY A 15 5.02 31.70 15.91
N PRO A 16 4.45 32.51 15.01
CA PRO A 16 4.14 33.89 15.34
C PRO A 16 3.10 33.96 16.47
N GLU A 17 3.46 34.67 17.53
CA GLU A 17 2.59 35.05 18.64
C GLU A 17 1.32 35.76 18.13
N SER A 18 0.20 35.37 18.72
CA SER A 18 -1.11 35.97 18.50
C SER A 18 -1.11 37.45 18.90
N LYS A 19 -1.16 38.34 17.91
CA LYS A 19 -1.68 39.69 18.08
C LYS A 19 -3.15 39.68 17.68
N GLN A 20 -4.02 39.91 18.65
CA GLN A 20 -5.43 40.24 18.40
C GLN A 20 -5.49 41.63 17.77
N GLU A 21 -5.71 41.69 16.46
CA GLU A 21 -6.14 42.88 15.75
C GLU A 21 -7.38 42.52 14.94
N SER A 22 -8.49 43.16 15.26
CA SER A 22 -9.78 42.98 14.60
C SER A 22 -9.71 43.51 13.16
N VAL A 23 -9.84 42.62 12.17
CA VAL A 23 -9.92 43.00 10.76
C VAL A 23 -11.12 42.30 10.10
N SER A 24 -11.84 43.12 9.35
CA SER A 24 -13.11 42.90 8.64
C SER A 24 -13.18 41.62 7.79
N LEU A 25 -14.36 41.00 7.78
CA LEU A 25 -14.78 39.93 6.86
C LEU A 25 -14.73 40.44 5.41
N GLU A 26 -13.81 39.92 4.62
CA GLU A 26 -13.85 39.93 3.15
C GLU A 26 -13.33 38.57 2.68
N ALA A 27 -14.21 37.83 1.99
CA ALA A 27 -14.00 36.46 1.56
C ALA A 27 -13.09 36.42 0.33
N GLY A 28 -11.85 35.96 0.51
CA GLY A 28 -10.92 35.66 -0.57
C GLY A 28 -11.29 34.36 -1.27
N ILE A 29 -12.15 34.46 -2.29
CA ILE A 29 -12.49 33.39 -3.23
C ILE A 29 -11.24 33.08 -4.08
N LEU A 30 -10.60 31.93 -3.84
CA LEU A 30 -9.67 31.35 -4.82
C LEU A 30 -10.48 30.87 -6.01
N GLN A 31 -10.20 31.45 -7.17
CA GLN A 31 -10.89 31.21 -8.43
C GLN A 31 -10.69 29.76 -8.90
N PRO A 32 -11.74 29.12 -9.45
CA PRO A 32 -11.62 27.85 -10.16
C PRO A 32 -10.81 28.04 -11.45
N LEU A 33 -9.79 27.22 -11.66
CA LEU A 33 -9.11 27.13 -12.94
C LEU A 33 -10.10 26.57 -13.98
N GLY A 34 -10.55 27.44 -14.89
CA GLY A 34 -11.57 27.15 -15.90
C GLY A 34 -11.14 26.07 -16.88
N MET A 35 -11.92 24.98 -16.91
CA MET A 35 -12.00 24.06 -18.03
C MET A 35 -13.35 24.27 -18.71
N GLU A 36 -13.44 25.29 -19.56
CA GLU A 36 -14.47 25.36 -20.58
C GLU A 36 -13.87 25.96 -21.85
N GLN A 37 -13.69 25.11 -22.85
CA GLN A 37 -14.07 25.35 -24.25
C GLN A 37 -13.48 24.21 -25.08
N PHE A 38 -14.26 23.18 -25.32
CA PHE A 38 -14.66 22.78 -26.68
C PHE A 38 -15.93 21.92 -26.56
N ASN A 39 -16.79 22.07 -27.56
CA ASN A 39 -18.05 21.34 -27.79
C ASN A 39 -19.30 21.96 -27.14
N SER A 40 -19.76 23.07 -27.74
CA SER A 40 -21.19 23.28 -27.93
C SER A 40 -21.59 22.83 -29.33
N ALA A 41 -22.53 21.89 -29.42
CA ALA A 41 -23.45 21.78 -30.55
C ALA A 41 -24.78 21.15 -30.07
N PRO A 42 -25.93 21.53 -30.66
CA PRO A 42 -27.21 21.58 -29.96
C PRO A 42 -28.03 20.29 -30.09
N ALA A 43 -28.90 20.08 -29.10
CA ALA A 43 -30.01 19.14 -29.19
C ALA A 43 -31.12 19.73 -30.07
N ALA A 44 -31.54 18.99 -31.10
CA ALA A 44 -32.93 18.90 -31.55
C ALA A 44 -33.13 17.71 -32.50
N ASP A 45 -34.11 16.89 -32.13
CA ASP A 45 -35.05 16.17 -32.98
C ASP A 45 -34.62 14.99 -33.85
N THR A 46 -35.24 13.85 -33.48
CA THR A 46 -35.85 12.80 -34.32
C THR A 46 -35.15 12.41 -35.61
N VAL A 47 -34.79 11.12 -35.73
CA VAL A 47 -35.04 10.24 -36.88
C VAL A 47 -34.40 8.86 -36.62
N ASP A 48 -35.22 7.83 -36.80
CA ASP A 48 -34.91 6.41 -37.06
C ASP A 48 -33.78 5.72 -36.27
N GLN A 49 -34.19 4.90 -35.30
CA GLN A 49 -33.43 3.70 -34.95
C GLN A 49 -33.51 2.72 -36.15
N GLN A 50 -32.63 2.92 -37.12
CA GLN A 50 -32.16 1.83 -37.96
C GLN A 50 -31.49 0.82 -37.02
N SER A 51 -32.21 -0.27 -36.81
CA SER A 51 -31.69 -1.50 -36.24
C SER A 51 -30.42 -1.87 -37.01
N LEU A 52 -29.28 -1.77 -36.32
CA LEU A 52 -28.05 -2.41 -36.76
C LEU A 52 -28.38 -3.90 -36.98
N PRO A 53 -28.01 -4.49 -38.13
CA PRO A 53 -28.21 -5.91 -38.33
C PRO A 53 -27.47 -6.63 -37.20
N ILE A 54 -28.21 -7.47 -36.47
CA ILE A 54 -27.61 -8.49 -35.64
C ILE A 54 -26.63 -9.22 -36.57
N ALA A 55 -25.33 -9.04 -36.30
CA ALA A 55 -24.31 -9.86 -36.91
C ALA A 55 -24.62 -11.28 -36.44
N GLU A 56 -25.26 -12.02 -37.33
CA GLU A 56 -25.51 -13.45 -37.22
C GLU A 56 -24.24 -14.08 -36.66
N ALA A 57 -24.34 -14.61 -35.43
CA ALA A 57 -23.21 -15.17 -34.73
C ALA A 57 -22.60 -16.25 -35.62
N ALA A 58 -21.44 -15.94 -36.20
CA ALA A 58 -20.70 -16.89 -37.00
C ALA A 58 -20.55 -18.19 -36.19
N PRO A 59 -20.75 -19.36 -36.80
CA PRO A 59 -20.53 -20.62 -36.11
C PRO A 59 -19.14 -20.59 -35.49
N SER A 60 -19.06 -20.87 -34.19
CA SER A 60 -17.79 -20.95 -33.47
C SER A 60 -16.81 -21.75 -34.32
N PRO A 61 -15.66 -21.19 -34.73
CA PRO A 61 -14.70 -21.93 -35.53
C PRO A 61 -14.32 -23.21 -34.78
N GLU A 62 -14.27 -24.33 -35.50
CA GLU A 62 -13.83 -25.60 -34.94
C GLU A 62 -12.45 -25.40 -34.31
N PRO A 63 -12.22 -25.95 -33.10
CA PRO A 63 -10.97 -25.72 -32.39
C PRO A 63 -9.80 -26.31 -33.19
N PRO A 64 -8.77 -25.51 -33.54
CA PRO A 64 -7.64 -25.99 -34.32
C PRO A 64 -6.80 -26.98 -33.51
N ASP A 65 -6.21 -28.01 -34.13
CA ASP A 65 -5.42 -29.01 -33.41
C ASP A 65 -4.29 -28.34 -32.59
N PRO A 66 -4.28 -28.48 -31.25
CA PRO A 66 -3.37 -27.75 -30.37
C PRO A 66 -1.88 -28.05 -30.63
N LYS A 67 -1.55 -29.17 -31.30
CA LYS A 67 -0.16 -29.54 -31.59
C LYS A 67 0.35 -29.04 -32.93
N THR A 68 -0.54 -28.63 -33.82
CA THR A 68 -0.18 -28.26 -35.20
C THR A 68 -0.57 -26.84 -35.56
N CYS A 69 -1.41 -26.18 -34.75
CA CYS A 69 -1.78 -24.79 -34.97
C CYS A 69 -0.63 -23.82 -34.70
N SER A 70 -0.75 -22.61 -35.21
CA SER A 70 0.20 -21.55 -34.92
C SER A 70 0.11 -21.13 -33.45
N PRO A 71 1.20 -20.59 -32.85
CA PRO A 71 1.16 -20.10 -31.47
C PRO A 71 0.06 -19.06 -31.22
N ARG A 72 -0.25 -18.24 -32.23
CA ARG A 72 -1.32 -17.24 -32.16
C ARG A 72 -2.69 -17.89 -32.05
N GLU A 73 -3.00 -18.84 -32.93
CA GLU A 73 -4.26 -19.60 -32.87
C GLU A 73 -4.36 -20.37 -31.54
N TYR A 74 -3.25 -20.94 -31.07
CA TYR A 74 -3.25 -21.62 -29.77
C TYR A 74 -3.67 -20.69 -28.63
N LEU A 75 -3.10 -19.47 -28.58
CA LEU A 75 -3.45 -18.49 -27.57
C LEU A 75 -4.91 -18.04 -27.69
N GLU A 76 -5.36 -17.71 -28.90
CA GLU A 76 -6.71 -17.22 -29.17
C GLU A 76 -7.81 -18.25 -28.83
N PHE A 77 -7.57 -19.54 -29.11
CA PHE A 77 -8.58 -20.59 -28.89
C PHE A 77 -8.49 -21.27 -27.52
N TYR A 78 -7.30 -21.46 -26.96
CA TYR A 78 -7.12 -22.27 -25.75
C TYR A 78 -6.82 -21.46 -24.49
N ILE A 79 -6.15 -20.31 -24.62
CA ILE A 79 -5.68 -19.54 -23.46
C ILE A 79 -6.58 -18.33 -23.20
N PHE A 80 -6.79 -17.48 -24.19
CA PHE A 80 -7.52 -16.22 -24.06
C PHE A 80 -8.97 -16.38 -23.57
N PRO A 81 -9.76 -17.39 -23.99
CA PRO A 81 -11.13 -17.54 -23.49
C PRO A 81 -11.21 -17.77 -21.97
N VAL A 82 -10.14 -18.29 -21.37
CA VAL A 82 -10.04 -18.51 -19.92
C VAL A 82 -9.32 -17.36 -19.24
N LEU A 83 -8.23 -16.86 -19.83
CA LEU A 83 -7.35 -15.87 -19.21
C LEU A 83 -7.91 -14.44 -19.27
N LEU A 84 -8.49 -14.02 -20.40
CA LEU A 84 -8.94 -12.63 -20.57
C LEU A 84 -10.05 -12.24 -19.58
N PRO A 85 -11.07 -13.07 -19.31
CA PRO A 85 -12.05 -12.74 -18.27
C PRO A 85 -11.42 -12.62 -16.88
N GLY A 86 -10.43 -13.48 -16.56
CA GLY A 86 -9.71 -13.39 -15.29
C GLY A 86 -8.87 -12.12 -15.16
N LEU A 87 -8.25 -11.66 -16.26
CA LEU A 87 -7.54 -10.38 -16.30
C LEU A 87 -8.50 -9.18 -16.17
N ALA A 88 -9.69 -9.24 -16.76
CA ALA A 88 -10.70 -8.21 -16.61
C ALA A 88 -11.17 -8.08 -15.15
N GLU A 89 -11.48 -9.20 -14.50
CA GLU A 89 -11.85 -9.24 -13.08
C GLU A 89 -10.70 -8.75 -12.18
N LEU A 90 -9.45 -9.08 -12.53
CA LEU A 90 -8.27 -8.59 -11.83
C LEU A 90 -8.16 -7.07 -11.89
N LEU A 91 -8.45 -6.45 -13.04
CA LEU A 91 -8.44 -5.00 -13.19
C LEU A 91 -9.52 -4.33 -12.35
N HIS A 92 -10.73 -4.92 -12.30
CA HIS A 92 -11.80 -4.43 -11.43
C HIS A 92 -11.44 -4.53 -9.95
N GLU A 93 -10.82 -5.62 -9.51
CA GLU A 93 -10.40 -5.76 -8.12
C GLU A 93 -9.24 -4.82 -7.79
N ALA A 94 -8.30 -4.62 -8.72
CA ALA A 94 -7.22 -3.66 -8.57
C ALA A 94 -7.74 -2.22 -8.44
N GLU A 95 -8.81 -1.86 -9.16
CA GLU A 95 -9.49 -0.58 -9.01
C GLU A 95 -10.12 -0.42 -7.62
N LYS A 96 -10.85 -1.44 -7.12
CA LYS A 96 -11.45 -1.41 -5.76
C LYS A 96 -10.40 -1.26 -4.66
N GLU A 97 -9.26 -1.92 -4.81
CA GLU A 97 -8.11 -1.83 -3.89
C GLU A 97 -7.25 -0.57 -4.13
N LYS A 98 -7.69 0.36 -4.98
CA LYS A 98 -7.01 1.64 -5.30
C LYS A 98 -5.56 1.46 -5.77
N CYS A 99 -5.27 0.36 -6.46
CA CYS A 99 -3.92 0.03 -6.90
C CYS A 99 -3.36 1.03 -7.92
N PHE A 100 -4.22 1.75 -8.63
CA PHE A 100 -3.83 2.74 -9.65
C PHE A 100 -3.53 4.14 -9.07
N GLU A 101 -3.90 4.39 -7.81
CA GLU A 101 -3.68 5.69 -7.15
C GLU A 101 -2.30 5.74 -6.44
N GLY A 102 -1.85 4.61 -5.88
CA GLY A 102 -0.64 4.51 -5.07
C GLY A 102 0.56 3.90 -5.79
N ARG A 103 1.79 4.28 -5.40
CA ARG A 103 3.01 3.61 -5.88
C ARG A 103 3.20 2.19 -5.32
N ARG A 104 2.51 1.85 -4.23
CA ARG A 104 2.63 0.55 -3.55
C ARG A 104 1.23 0.08 -3.16
N THR A 105 1.01 -1.22 -3.26
CA THR A 105 -0.26 -1.86 -2.92
C THR A 105 -0.01 -3.14 -2.11
N LYS A 106 -0.96 -3.49 -1.24
CA LYS A 106 -1.01 -4.80 -0.57
C LYS A 106 -1.58 -5.89 -1.49
N PHE A 107 -2.27 -5.51 -2.56
CA PHE A 107 -2.89 -6.42 -3.52
C PHE A 107 -1.83 -7.11 -4.38
N ILE A 108 -1.85 -8.44 -4.42
CA ILE A 108 -0.93 -9.25 -5.22
C ILE A 108 -1.70 -9.81 -6.41
N ALA A 109 -1.53 -9.19 -7.57
CA ALA A 109 -2.22 -9.55 -8.81
C ALA A 109 -2.07 -11.03 -9.20
N SER A 110 -0.88 -11.59 -9.04
CA SER A 110 -0.62 -13.01 -9.33
C SER A 110 -1.37 -13.96 -8.40
N ASP A 111 -1.53 -13.60 -7.13
CA ASP A 111 -2.26 -14.41 -6.14
C ASP A 111 -3.75 -14.45 -6.49
N PHE A 112 -4.32 -13.27 -6.76
CA PHE A 112 -5.70 -13.13 -7.21
C PHE A 112 -5.95 -13.93 -8.49
N LEU A 113 -5.10 -13.77 -9.52
CA LEU A 113 -5.30 -14.46 -10.79
C LEU A 113 -5.21 -15.98 -10.64
N THR A 114 -4.30 -16.45 -9.79
CA THR A 114 -4.15 -17.88 -9.50
C THR A 114 -5.41 -18.43 -8.82
N GLU A 115 -5.93 -17.73 -7.81
CA GLU A 115 -7.18 -18.09 -7.13
C GLU A 115 -8.37 -18.08 -8.10
N TRP A 116 -8.48 -17.03 -8.92
CA TRP A 116 -9.56 -16.88 -9.88
C TRP A 116 -9.55 -18.02 -10.91
N LEU A 117 -8.39 -18.30 -11.53
CA LEU A 117 -8.23 -19.36 -12.52
C LEU A 117 -8.46 -20.75 -11.90
N TYR A 118 -8.03 -20.95 -10.66
CA TYR A 118 -8.25 -22.20 -9.94
C TYR A 118 -9.74 -22.45 -9.70
N ASN A 119 -10.47 -21.46 -9.18
CA ASN A 119 -11.89 -21.59 -8.87
C ASN A 119 -12.79 -21.58 -10.12
N LYS A 120 -12.37 -20.93 -11.21
CA LYS A 120 -13.09 -20.93 -12.50
C LYS A 120 -12.75 -22.12 -13.40
N ASN A 121 -11.92 -23.05 -12.93
CA ASN A 121 -11.56 -24.23 -13.69
C ASN A 121 -12.81 -25.11 -13.94
N PRO A 122 -13.17 -25.40 -15.21
CA PRO A 122 -14.32 -26.23 -15.54
C PRO A 122 -14.28 -27.65 -14.95
N LYS A 123 -13.11 -28.13 -14.54
CA LYS A 123 -12.95 -29.44 -13.88
C LYS A 123 -13.39 -29.43 -12.41
N ARG A 124 -13.62 -28.26 -11.81
CA ARG A 124 -13.95 -28.04 -10.39
C ARG A 124 -15.37 -27.53 -10.16
N LYS A 125 -16.29 -27.68 -11.13
CA LYS A 125 -17.64 -27.09 -11.09
C LYS A 125 -18.46 -27.43 -9.85
N ASP A 126 -18.24 -28.60 -9.25
CA ASP A 126 -18.96 -29.10 -8.09
C ASP A 126 -18.20 -28.90 -6.76
N GLU A 127 -17.02 -28.29 -6.81
CA GLU A 127 -16.21 -28.02 -5.62
C GLU A 127 -16.51 -26.63 -5.05
N SER A 128 -16.39 -26.50 -3.73
CA SER A 128 -16.52 -25.20 -3.06
C SER A 128 -15.36 -24.27 -3.42
N PHE A 129 -15.63 -22.97 -3.30
CA PHE A 129 -14.60 -21.94 -3.41
C PHE A 129 -13.41 -22.25 -2.48
N THR A 130 -12.21 -22.16 -3.03
CA THR A 130 -10.95 -22.39 -2.33
C THR A 130 -10.13 -21.11 -2.34
N GLU A 131 -9.89 -20.56 -1.15
CA GLU A 131 -8.99 -19.41 -0.97
C GLU A 131 -7.56 -19.75 -1.40
N PHE A 132 -6.83 -18.75 -1.85
CA PHE A 132 -5.50 -18.86 -2.44
C PHE A 132 -4.51 -19.66 -1.59
N PHE A 133 -4.39 -19.36 -0.29
CA PHE A 133 -3.47 -20.06 0.62
C PHE A 133 -3.89 -21.51 0.91
N SER A 134 -5.13 -21.88 0.58
CA SER A 134 -5.68 -23.23 0.74
C SER A 134 -5.55 -24.09 -0.52
N ILE A 135 -5.16 -23.50 -1.65
CA ILE A 135 -4.93 -24.23 -2.90
C ILE A 135 -3.78 -25.23 -2.69
N PRO A 136 -3.94 -26.53 -3.02
CA PRO A 136 -2.97 -27.57 -2.65
C PRO A 136 -1.54 -27.28 -3.12
N PHE A 137 -1.34 -26.97 -4.40
CA PHE A 137 0.00 -26.70 -4.94
C PHE A 137 0.60 -25.40 -4.39
N VAL A 138 -0.23 -24.40 -4.04
CA VAL A 138 0.23 -23.15 -3.42
C VAL A 138 0.67 -23.42 -2.00
N LYS A 139 -0.14 -24.14 -1.23
CA LYS A 139 0.13 -24.51 0.16
C LYS A 139 1.42 -25.33 0.28
N ASP A 140 1.57 -26.34 -0.57
CA ASP A 140 2.76 -27.19 -0.58
C ASP A 140 4.01 -26.39 -0.96
N TRP A 141 3.92 -25.53 -1.98
CA TRP A 141 5.01 -24.65 -2.39
C TRP A 141 5.44 -23.68 -1.27
N LEU A 142 4.47 -23.04 -0.59
CA LEU A 142 4.74 -22.05 0.46
C LEU A 142 5.33 -22.66 1.73
N LYS A 143 5.17 -23.97 1.93
CA LYS A 143 5.78 -24.68 3.06
C LYS A 143 7.32 -24.65 2.95
N ASP A 144 7.84 -24.90 1.76
CA ASP A 144 9.28 -24.93 1.50
C ASP A 144 9.81 -23.53 1.12
N HIS A 145 8.92 -22.64 0.66
CA HIS A 145 9.24 -21.29 0.21
C HIS A 145 8.34 -20.23 0.87
N PRO A 146 8.54 -19.93 2.17
CA PRO A 146 7.74 -18.95 2.88
C PRO A 146 7.95 -17.55 2.28
N ARG A 147 6.86 -16.80 2.12
CA ARG A 147 6.92 -15.41 1.65
C ARG A 147 7.50 -14.49 2.71
N PRO A 148 8.25 -13.45 2.32
CA PRO A 148 8.58 -12.35 3.22
C PRO A 148 7.31 -11.70 3.79
N PRO A 149 7.34 -11.22 5.04
CA PRO A 149 6.20 -10.51 5.62
C PRO A 149 5.92 -9.22 4.86
N ILE A 150 4.64 -8.93 4.63
CA ILE A 150 4.20 -7.68 4.02
C ILE A 150 4.55 -6.53 4.98
N PRO A 151 5.18 -5.45 4.50
CA PRO A 151 5.55 -4.33 5.36
C PRO A 151 4.31 -3.70 5.98
N LEU A 152 4.39 -3.40 7.29
CA LEU A 152 3.26 -2.92 8.08
C LEU A 152 2.60 -1.67 7.47
N SER A 153 3.39 -0.78 6.87
CA SER A 153 2.90 0.43 6.21
C SER A 153 1.90 0.17 5.07
N LEU A 154 1.87 -1.03 4.48
CA LEU A 154 0.90 -1.42 3.45
C LEU A 154 -0.34 -2.12 4.03
N LEU A 155 -0.25 -2.61 5.26
CA LEU A 155 -1.34 -3.32 5.92
C LEU A 155 -2.25 -2.37 6.72
N LEU A 156 -1.69 -1.29 7.25
CA LEU A 156 -2.41 -0.34 8.09
C LEU A 156 -3.45 0.44 7.28
N SER A 157 -4.64 0.60 7.86
CA SER A 157 -5.59 1.61 7.40
C SER A 157 -5.06 3.02 7.68
N GLU A 158 -5.66 4.03 7.03
CA GLU A 158 -5.32 5.42 7.29
C GLU A 158 -5.57 5.79 8.76
N GLU A 159 -6.67 5.31 9.33
CA GLU A 159 -7.04 5.54 10.73
C GLU A 159 -6.03 4.89 11.68
N GLU A 160 -5.67 3.63 11.47
CA GLU A 160 -4.69 2.92 12.28
C GLU A 160 -3.31 3.58 12.22
N ALA A 161 -2.87 3.93 11.00
CA ALA A 161 -1.63 4.67 10.80
C ALA A 161 -1.66 6.02 11.51
N SER A 162 -2.79 6.75 11.45
CA SER A 162 -2.95 8.04 12.12
C SER A 162 -2.83 7.91 13.65
N ILE A 163 -3.45 6.89 14.25
CA ILE A 163 -3.38 6.63 15.69
C ILE A 163 -1.94 6.35 16.10
N ILE A 164 -1.24 5.52 15.34
CA ILE A 164 0.18 5.20 15.57
C ILE A 164 1.00 6.49 15.53
N ILE A 165 0.94 7.25 14.43
CA ILE A 165 1.71 8.48 14.25
C ILE A 165 1.42 9.49 15.35
N GLN A 166 0.14 9.72 15.67
CA GLN A 166 -0.26 10.65 16.72
C GLN A 166 0.24 10.22 18.10
N SER A 167 0.19 8.92 18.43
CA SER A 167 0.70 8.40 19.70
C SER A 167 2.22 8.61 19.82
N PHE A 168 2.96 8.36 18.74
CA PHE A 168 4.40 8.61 18.68
C PHE A 168 4.72 10.09 18.82
N TRP A 169 3.96 10.97 18.18
CA TRP A 169 4.12 12.42 18.26
C TRP A 169 3.85 12.95 19.67
N ARG A 170 2.74 12.55 20.30
CA ARG A 170 2.44 12.91 21.69
C ARG A 170 3.56 12.48 22.63
N GLY A 171 4.03 11.24 22.48
CA GLY A 171 5.17 10.74 23.23
C GLY A 171 6.46 11.50 22.94
N TYR A 172 6.72 11.89 21.70
CA TYR A 172 7.86 12.72 21.32
C TYR A 172 7.81 14.09 21.98
N ARG A 173 6.66 14.78 21.93
CA ARG A 173 6.48 16.08 22.58
C ARG A 173 6.79 16.04 24.07
N VAL A 174 6.30 15.03 24.78
CA VAL A 174 6.62 14.83 26.21
C VAL A 174 8.12 14.60 26.42
N ARG A 175 8.82 13.96 25.49
CA ARG A 175 10.28 13.77 25.57
C ARG A 175 11.08 15.03 25.27
N CYS A 176 10.48 15.98 24.56
CA CYS A 176 11.09 17.28 24.31
C CYS A 176 11.01 18.21 25.53
N ASP A 177 10.10 17.95 26.47
CA ASP A 177 9.97 18.72 27.71
C ASP A 177 11.26 18.67 28.54
N SER A 178 11.76 19.83 28.97
CA SER A 178 13.02 19.97 29.70
C SER A 178 13.01 19.20 31.01
N GLU A 179 11.91 19.24 31.78
CA GLU A 179 11.82 18.54 33.06
C GLU A 179 11.90 17.02 32.85
N ILE A 180 11.26 16.53 31.78
CA ILE A 180 11.31 15.12 31.39
C ILE A 180 12.72 14.72 30.92
N GLN A 181 13.41 15.59 30.19
CA GLN A 181 14.80 15.33 29.78
C GLN A 181 15.75 15.27 30.97
N GLU A 182 15.65 16.21 31.91
CA GLU A 182 16.43 16.22 33.14
C GLU A 182 16.18 14.94 33.96
N LEU A 183 14.92 14.55 34.13
CA LEU A 183 14.56 13.31 34.81
C LEU A 183 15.19 12.09 34.11
N ARG A 184 15.16 12.03 32.77
CA ARG A 184 15.77 10.93 32.01
C ARG A 184 17.28 10.87 32.19
N GLN A 185 17.96 12.01 32.21
CA GLN A 185 19.40 12.09 32.46
C GLN A 185 19.72 11.65 33.89
N TRP A 186 18.97 12.11 34.88
CA TRP A 186 19.12 11.70 36.26
C TRP A 186 18.92 10.19 36.45
N GLN A 187 17.85 9.62 35.87
CA GLN A 187 17.62 8.17 35.89
C GLN A 187 18.73 7.38 35.19
N LYS A 188 19.36 7.94 34.15
CA LYS A 188 20.51 7.34 33.47
C LYS A 188 21.72 7.30 34.42
N LYS A 189 22.06 8.42 35.07
CA LYS A 189 23.15 8.50 36.06
C LYS A 189 22.97 7.48 37.18
N LEU A 190 21.77 7.37 37.75
CA LEU A 190 21.49 6.37 38.79
C LEU A 190 21.72 4.91 38.35
N ARG A 191 21.38 4.56 37.10
CA ARG A 191 21.65 3.21 36.57
C ARG A 191 23.14 2.94 36.41
N GLU A 192 23.89 3.95 35.99
CA GLU A 192 25.35 3.88 35.85
C GLU A 192 26.02 3.73 37.23
N GLU A 193 25.59 4.53 38.21
CA GLU A 193 26.05 4.45 39.61
C GLU A 193 25.73 3.09 40.24
N LYS A 194 24.54 2.52 40.00
CA LYS A 194 24.19 1.16 40.46
C LYS A 194 25.11 0.08 39.89
N HIS A 195 25.71 0.33 38.73
CA HIS A 195 26.64 -0.59 38.07
C HIS A 195 28.10 -0.12 38.15
N ILE A 196 28.42 0.85 39.02
CA ILE A 196 29.77 1.42 39.16
C ILE A 196 30.82 0.34 39.41
N ASN A 197 30.51 -0.65 40.25
CA ASN A 197 31.42 -1.76 40.56
C ASN A 197 31.76 -2.59 39.32
N LYS A 198 30.80 -2.78 38.39
CA LYS A 198 31.05 -3.49 37.12
C LYS A 198 31.90 -2.64 36.17
N VAL A 199 31.62 -1.34 36.07
CA VAL A 199 32.37 -0.40 35.24
C VAL A 199 33.82 -0.29 35.72
N VAL A 200 34.04 -0.12 37.02
CA VAL A 200 35.37 -0.08 37.66
C VAL A 200 36.11 -1.38 37.43
N LYS A 201 35.46 -2.54 37.63
CA LYS A 201 36.08 -3.85 37.36
C LYS A 201 36.53 -3.95 35.91
N GLN A 202 35.68 -3.61 34.95
CA GLN A 202 36.00 -3.62 33.52
C GLN A 202 37.16 -2.66 33.16
N PHE A 203 37.22 -1.48 33.80
CA PHE A 203 38.32 -0.53 33.63
C PHE A 203 39.66 -1.15 34.05
N TRP A 204 39.74 -1.73 35.25
CA TRP A 204 40.96 -2.37 35.74
C TRP A 204 41.36 -3.58 34.90
N THR A 205 40.38 -4.40 34.49
CA THR A 205 40.66 -5.56 33.61
C THR A 205 41.30 -5.12 32.28
N LYS A 206 40.93 -3.95 31.75
CA LYS A 206 41.52 -3.38 30.53
C LYS A 206 42.91 -2.76 30.76
N GLN A 207 43.18 -2.20 31.94
CA GLN A 207 44.50 -1.65 32.28
C GLN A 207 45.53 -2.76 32.52
N GLU A 208 45.12 -3.86 33.16
CA GLU A 208 46.00 -5.01 33.43
C GLU A 208 46.34 -5.83 32.17
N ALA A 209 45.52 -5.74 31.12
CA ALA A 209 45.76 -6.42 29.84
C ALA A 209 46.68 -5.64 28.89
N LYS A 210 47.19 -4.48 29.31
CA LYS A 210 48.02 -3.57 28.51
C LYS A 210 49.46 -3.58 29.01
#